data_AF-A0A8J5KB66-F1
#
_entry.id   AF-A0A8J5KB66-F1
#
_cell.length_a   1.000
_cell.length_b   1.000
_cell.length_c   1.000
_cell.angle_alpha   90.00
_cell.angle_beta   90.00
_cell.angle_gamma   90.00
#
_symmetry.space_group_name_H-M   'P 1'
#
loop_
_entity.id
_entity.type
_entity.pdbx_description
1 polymer ?
#
loop_
_entity_poly.entity_id
_entity_poly.type
_entity_poly.pdbx_seq_one_letter_code
_entity_poly.pdbx_strand_id
1 'polypeptide(L)'
;MLPAPSSVPVNYDFGKAPSFLAGGGLECALLVAEDEEAVDLIAKADVEMIRALLRLGVPSLGPDGRFLVGAATGTRQSDKERLEHLVRAGVNVVVVNSSQGNSIYQLDMIKYGKSKHQELDVIGGNAVTIAQAQNLVNRKYALWEEDRKQQQCTSTRGFNCLMGSFLAGSIEAPGACVDLNDGEEYRGSDSMYLGDNLKLKVARGVVGAIADKGCVLEFIPYNLGASSLRSAHDRLRSKC
;
A
#
# COMPACT_ATOMS: atom_id res chain seq x y z
N MET A 1 -0.25 18.20 37.78
CA MET A 1 -0.84 18.29 36.43
C MET A 1 0.23 18.82 35.51
N LEU A 2 0.50 18.13 34.40
CA LEU A 2 1.32 18.72 33.33
C LEU A 2 0.60 19.99 32.81
N PRO A 3 1.31 21.02 32.36
CA PRO A 3 0.70 22.20 31.76
C PRO A 3 -0.20 21.78 30.59
N ALA A 4 -1.24 22.58 30.32
CA ALA A 4 -2.16 22.31 29.22
C ALA A 4 -1.34 22.18 27.92
N PRO A 5 -1.51 21.07 27.17
CA PRO A 5 -0.80 20.87 25.92
C PRO A 5 -1.17 21.98 24.93
N SER A 6 -0.17 22.53 24.25
CA SER A 6 -0.37 23.53 23.21
C SER A 6 -1.24 22.96 22.09
N SER A 7 -2.19 23.76 21.61
CA SER A 7 -3.14 23.34 20.59
C SER A 7 -3.15 24.28 19.37
N VAL A 8 -3.58 23.73 18.24
CA VAL A 8 -3.83 24.40 16.96
C VAL A 8 -5.17 23.93 16.41
N PRO A 9 -5.88 24.76 15.61
CA PRO A 9 -7.16 24.36 15.05
C PRO A 9 -7.02 23.23 14.01
N VAL A 10 -8.05 22.41 13.80
CA VAL A 10 -8.01 21.28 12.81
C VAL A 10 -7.65 21.72 11.39
N ASN A 11 -7.98 22.95 11.00
CA ASN A 11 -7.65 23.52 9.69
C ASN A 11 -6.22 24.10 9.61
N TYR A 12 -5.34 23.78 10.57
CA TYR A 12 -3.99 24.31 10.63
C TYR A 12 -3.11 23.79 9.48
N ASP A 13 -2.39 24.70 8.84
CA ASP A 13 -1.46 24.37 7.76
C ASP A 13 -0.23 23.64 8.30
N PHE A 14 -0.07 22.37 7.91
CA PHE A 14 1.07 21.53 8.29
C PHE A 14 2.42 22.15 7.90
N GLY A 15 2.47 22.99 6.84
CA GLY A 15 3.68 23.71 6.45
C GLY A 15 4.23 24.67 7.53
N LYS A 16 3.37 25.12 8.45
CA LYS A 16 3.71 26.01 9.57
C LYS A 16 3.98 25.26 10.87
N ALA A 17 3.72 23.95 10.93
CA ALA A 17 3.97 23.12 12.11
C ALA A 17 5.43 23.17 12.60
N PRO A 18 6.48 23.16 11.75
CA PRO A 18 7.86 23.20 12.23
C PRO A 18 8.20 24.49 12.99
N SER A 19 7.78 25.64 12.46
CA SER A 19 8.03 26.94 13.08
C SER A 19 7.27 27.10 14.39
N PHE A 20 6.05 26.55 14.46
CA PHE A 20 5.23 26.55 15.66
C PHE A 20 5.82 25.69 16.77
N LEU A 21 6.20 24.44 16.47
CA LEU A 21 6.81 23.52 17.44
C LEU A 21 8.18 24.03 17.90
N ALA A 22 9.01 24.54 16.97
CA ALA A 22 10.32 25.10 17.32
C ALA A 22 10.21 26.41 18.13
N GLY A 23 9.28 27.29 17.77
CA GLY A 23 9.05 28.56 18.47
C GLY A 23 8.54 28.39 19.90
N GLY A 24 7.77 27.34 20.16
CA GLY A 24 7.28 26.98 21.49
C GLY A 24 8.17 26.01 22.27
N GLY A 25 9.23 25.47 21.66
CA GLY A 25 10.02 24.38 22.26
C GLY A 25 9.19 23.12 22.55
N LEU A 26 8.20 22.84 21.71
CA LEU A 26 7.20 21.79 21.92
C LEU A 26 7.61 20.50 21.20
N GLU A 27 7.45 19.37 21.88
CA GLU A 27 7.61 18.04 21.28
C GLU A 27 6.35 17.59 20.53
N CYS A 28 5.18 18.09 20.93
CA CYS A 28 3.91 17.82 20.24
C CYS A 28 2.89 18.95 20.42
N ALA A 29 1.90 19.01 19.54
CA ALA A 29 0.78 19.95 19.58
C ALA A 29 -0.53 19.25 19.20
N LEU A 30 -1.62 19.54 19.93
CA LEU A 30 -2.94 18.96 19.64
C LEU A 30 -3.65 19.72 18.52
N LEU A 31 -4.33 18.99 17.65
CA LEU A 31 -5.31 19.52 16.70
C LEU A 31 -6.68 19.51 17.38
N VAL A 32 -7.28 20.68 17.53
CA VAL A 32 -8.51 20.89 18.30
C VAL A 32 -9.60 21.45 17.41
N ALA A 33 -10.80 20.87 17.48
CA ALA A 33 -11.98 21.32 16.75
C ALA A 33 -12.59 22.59 17.40
N GLU A 34 -13.57 23.20 16.73
CA GLU A 34 -14.18 24.45 17.18
C GLU A 34 -14.89 24.33 18.55
N ASP A 35 -15.25 23.12 18.94
CA ASP A 35 -15.88 22.74 20.22
C ASP A 35 -14.89 22.40 21.34
N GLU A 36 -13.60 22.73 21.15
CA GLU A 36 -12.49 22.39 22.05
C GLU A 36 -12.22 20.87 22.18
N GLU A 37 -12.79 20.03 21.32
CA GLU A 37 -12.45 18.60 21.28
C GLU A 37 -11.10 18.36 20.59
N ALA A 38 -10.23 17.59 21.23
CA ALA A 38 -8.97 17.15 20.63
C ALA A 38 -9.24 16.08 19.57
N VAL A 39 -8.91 16.39 18.32
CA VAL A 39 -9.13 15.53 17.16
C VAL A 39 -7.89 14.69 16.82
N ASP A 40 -6.70 15.30 16.88
CA ASP A 40 -5.44 14.64 16.47
C ASP A 40 -4.22 15.28 17.16
N LEU A 41 -3.01 14.75 16.92
CA LEU A 41 -1.75 15.23 17.49
C LEU A 41 -0.66 15.33 16.41
N ILE A 42 0.06 16.46 16.40
CA ILE A 42 1.26 16.66 15.59
C ILE A 42 2.48 16.49 16.48
N ALA A 43 3.36 15.52 16.17
CA ALA A 43 4.63 15.36 16.87
C ALA A 43 5.80 15.98 16.08
N LYS A 44 6.77 16.52 16.80
CA LYS A 44 8.02 17.05 16.23
C LYS A 44 8.81 15.97 15.50
N ALA A 45 8.85 14.76 16.04
CA ALA A 45 9.47 13.60 15.39
C ALA A 45 8.83 13.34 14.00
N ASP A 46 7.51 13.42 13.87
CA ASP A 46 6.81 13.24 12.60
C ASP A 46 7.13 14.38 11.62
N VAL A 47 7.16 15.63 12.12
CA VAL A 47 7.51 16.80 11.31
C VAL A 47 8.96 16.74 10.81
N GLU A 48 9.89 16.35 11.67
CA GLU A 48 11.30 16.17 11.34
C GLU A 48 11.50 14.99 10.41
N MET A 49 10.80 13.87 10.63
CA MET A 49 10.77 12.73 9.71
C MET A 49 10.28 13.20 8.33
N ILE A 50 9.09 13.80 8.24
CA ILE A 50 8.51 14.29 6.98
C ILE A 50 9.44 15.29 6.26
N ARG A 51 10.23 16.10 7.00
CA ARG A 51 11.20 17.04 6.42
C ARG A 51 12.55 16.43 6.04
N ALA A 52 13.04 15.48 6.83
CA ALA A 52 14.30 14.76 6.60
C ALA A 52 14.19 13.84 5.39
N LEU A 53 12.97 13.40 5.07
CA LEU A 53 12.67 12.73 3.82
C LEU A 53 12.96 13.65 2.62
N LEU A 54 13.94 13.24 1.79
CA LEU A 54 14.31 13.85 0.50
C LEU A 54 13.06 14.17 -0.31
N ARG A 55 12.62 15.44 -0.32
CA ARG A 55 11.47 16.02 -1.08
C ARG A 55 10.68 14.96 -1.85
N LEU A 56 9.99 14.12 -1.10
CA LEU A 56 9.25 13.02 -1.71
C LEU A 56 8.12 13.66 -2.50
N GLY A 57 7.70 13.04 -3.61
CA GLY A 57 6.50 13.49 -4.31
C GLY A 57 5.30 13.61 -3.36
N VAL A 58 4.18 14.13 -3.86
CA VAL A 58 2.98 14.29 -3.03
C VAL A 58 2.56 12.92 -2.48
N PRO A 59 2.31 12.78 -1.16
CA PRO A 59 1.80 11.53 -0.61
C PRO A 59 0.48 11.14 -1.27
N SER A 60 0.21 9.84 -1.35
CA SER A 60 -1.08 9.34 -1.84
C SER A 60 -2.11 9.44 -0.72
N LEU A 61 -2.80 10.58 -0.66
CA LEU A 61 -3.83 10.88 0.32
C LEU A 61 -5.23 10.76 -0.30
N GLY A 62 -6.18 10.28 0.50
CA GLY A 62 -7.60 10.31 0.19
C GLY A 62 -8.20 11.72 0.30
N PRO A 63 -9.48 11.89 -0.08
CA PRO A 63 -10.19 13.17 0.06
C PRO A 63 -10.28 13.67 1.51
N ASP A 64 -10.14 12.77 2.48
CA ASP A 64 -10.13 13.02 3.91
C ASP A 64 -8.74 13.41 4.45
N GLY A 65 -7.72 13.49 3.59
CA GLY A 65 -6.35 13.82 3.97
C GLY A 65 -5.58 12.66 4.62
N ARG A 66 -6.16 11.46 4.70
CA ARG A 66 -5.50 10.26 5.25
C ARG A 66 -4.79 9.47 4.16
N PHE A 67 -3.82 8.64 4.54
CA PHE A 67 -3.12 7.78 3.57
C PHE A 67 -4.08 6.79 2.91
N LEU A 68 -3.94 6.63 1.59
CA LEU A 68 -4.65 5.59 0.87
C LEU A 68 -4.11 4.20 1.25
N VAL A 69 -5.00 3.32 1.72
CA VAL A 69 -4.68 1.96 2.12
C VAL A 69 -5.44 0.97 1.24
N GLY A 70 -4.70 -0.01 0.72
CA GLY A 70 -5.25 -1.16 0.02
C GLY A 70 -5.07 -2.45 0.83
N ALA A 71 -6.02 -3.37 0.73
CA ALA A 71 -5.94 -4.68 1.39
C ALA A 71 -6.27 -5.82 0.42
N ALA A 72 -5.64 -6.97 0.61
CA ALA A 72 -5.96 -8.18 -0.15
C ALA A 72 -6.96 -9.07 0.60
N THR A 73 -7.92 -9.64 -0.14
CA THR A 73 -8.88 -10.63 0.38
C THR A 73 -8.96 -11.84 -0.54
N GLY A 74 -9.40 -12.98 0.00
CA GLY A 74 -9.62 -14.19 -0.77
C GLY A 74 -11.01 -14.23 -1.43
N THR A 75 -11.43 -15.43 -1.84
CA THR A 75 -12.73 -15.66 -2.48
C THR A 75 -13.64 -16.57 -1.68
N ARG A 76 -13.23 -16.98 -0.46
CA ARG A 76 -14.02 -17.91 0.37
C ARG A 76 -15.17 -17.19 1.03
N GLN A 77 -16.15 -17.97 1.49
CA GLN A 77 -17.27 -17.44 2.24
C GLN A 77 -16.81 -16.75 3.55
N SER A 78 -15.80 -17.29 4.23
CA SER A 78 -15.18 -16.68 5.41
C SER A 78 -14.47 -15.35 5.12
N ASP A 79 -14.04 -15.13 3.88
CA ASP A 79 -13.37 -13.89 3.48
C ASP A 79 -14.37 -12.71 3.35
N LYS A 80 -15.68 -12.98 3.35
CA LYS A 80 -16.71 -11.93 3.40
C LYS A 80 -16.72 -11.21 4.74
N GLU A 81 -16.58 -11.94 5.84
CA GLU A 81 -16.45 -11.36 7.18
C GLU A 81 -15.13 -10.57 7.30
N ARG A 82 -14.03 -11.11 6.74
CA ARG A 82 -12.76 -10.38 6.63
C ARG A 82 -12.93 -9.06 5.88
N LEU A 83 -13.64 -9.08 4.75
CA LEU A 83 -13.92 -7.88 3.97
C LEU A 83 -14.67 -6.83 4.80
N GLU A 84 -15.68 -7.23 5.55
CA GLU A 84 -16.44 -6.31 6.41
C GLU A 84 -15.55 -5.66 7.48
N HIS A 85 -14.66 -6.44 8.10
CA HIS A 85 -13.70 -5.88 9.05
C HIS A 85 -12.72 -4.89 8.42
N LEU A 86 -12.25 -5.17 7.19
CA LEU A 86 -11.36 -4.27 6.45
C LEU A 86 -12.07 -2.96 6.07
N VAL A 87 -13.32 -3.03 5.64
CA VAL A 87 -14.13 -1.83 5.34
C VAL A 87 -14.38 -1.03 6.60
N ARG A 88 -14.70 -1.69 7.73
CA ARG A 88 -14.86 -1.01 9.02
C ARG A 88 -13.57 -0.33 9.49
N ALA A 89 -12.41 -0.87 9.13
CA ALA A 89 -11.11 -0.27 9.40
C ALA A 89 -10.77 0.91 8.47
N GLY A 90 -11.59 1.19 7.45
CA GLY A 90 -11.41 2.32 6.54
C GLY A 90 -10.52 2.03 5.33
N VAL A 91 -10.45 0.78 4.85
CA VAL A 91 -9.72 0.48 3.61
C VAL A 91 -10.34 1.21 2.42
N ASN A 92 -9.50 1.80 1.55
CA ASN A 92 -9.98 2.52 0.36
C ASN A 92 -10.21 1.56 -0.82
N VAL A 93 -9.35 0.56 -0.96
CA VAL A 93 -9.39 -0.39 -2.08
C VAL A 93 -9.14 -1.83 -1.62
N VAL A 94 -9.88 -2.78 -2.18
CA VAL A 94 -9.70 -4.21 -1.92
C VAL A 94 -9.29 -4.94 -3.19
N VAL A 95 -8.23 -5.74 -3.09
CA VAL A 95 -7.76 -6.64 -4.14
C VAL A 95 -8.25 -8.05 -3.84
N VAL A 96 -9.08 -8.61 -4.72
CA VAL A 96 -9.50 -10.01 -4.60
C VAL A 96 -8.40 -10.90 -5.17
N ASN A 97 -7.58 -11.46 -4.29
CA ASN A 97 -6.37 -12.19 -4.65
C ASN A 97 -6.70 -13.66 -5.02
N SER A 98 -6.48 -14.02 -6.29
CA SER A 98 -6.58 -15.39 -6.76
C SER A 98 -5.57 -15.65 -7.87
N SER A 99 -4.87 -16.80 -7.80
CA SER A 99 -3.99 -17.26 -8.90
C SER A 99 -4.70 -17.40 -10.24
N GLN A 100 -6.03 -17.56 -10.23
CA GLN A 100 -6.88 -17.53 -11.42
C GLN A 100 -8.19 -16.85 -11.03
N GLY A 101 -8.36 -15.62 -11.50
CA GLY A 101 -9.45 -14.74 -11.09
C GLY A 101 -10.78 -15.02 -11.79
N ASN A 102 -10.74 -15.61 -12.99
CA ASN A 102 -11.95 -15.92 -13.75
C ASN A 102 -12.69 -17.16 -13.20
N SER A 103 -13.29 -16.99 -12.03
CA SER A 103 -14.06 -18.00 -11.31
C SER A 103 -15.38 -17.43 -10.81
N ILE A 104 -16.37 -18.31 -10.60
CA ILE A 104 -17.65 -17.92 -10.01
C ILE A 104 -17.47 -17.32 -8.61
N TYR A 105 -16.51 -17.83 -7.83
CA TYR A 105 -16.25 -17.38 -6.47
C TYR A 105 -15.75 -15.94 -6.41
N GLN A 106 -14.82 -15.58 -7.30
CA GLN A 106 -14.35 -14.20 -7.38
C GLN A 106 -15.45 -13.26 -7.86
N LEU A 107 -16.22 -13.65 -8.88
CA LEU A 107 -17.35 -12.86 -9.34
C LEU A 107 -18.37 -12.62 -8.23
N ASP A 108 -18.68 -13.64 -7.43
CA ASP A 108 -19.63 -13.51 -6.32
C ASP A 108 -19.06 -12.69 -5.16
N MET A 109 -17.75 -12.75 -4.89
CA MET A 109 -17.09 -11.87 -3.91
C MET A 109 -17.13 -10.40 -4.36
N ILE A 110 -16.84 -10.12 -5.63
CA ILE A 110 -16.87 -8.75 -6.16
C ILE A 110 -18.31 -8.20 -6.11
N LYS A 111 -19.30 -8.99 -6.54
CA LYS A 111 -20.72 -8.61 -6.40
C LYS A 111 -21.08 -8.36 -4.95
N TYR A 112 -20.64 -9.22 -4.03
CA TYR A 112 -20.91 -9.06 -2.61
C TYR A 112 -20.36 -7.72 -2.10
N GLY A 113 -19.07 -7.46 -2.33
CA GLY A 113 -18.40 -6.22 -1.94
C GLY A 113 -19.12 -4.98 -2.48
N LYS A 114 -19.41 -4.92 -3.78
CA LYS A 114 -20.12 -3.78 -4.39
C LYS A 114 -21.58 -3.65 -3.98
N SER A 115 -22.26 -4.75 -3.64
CA SER A 115 -23.66 -4.71 -3.17
C SER A 115 -23.78 -4.14 -1.76
N LYS A 116 -22.80 -4.45 -0.90
CA LYS A 116 -22.76 -4.00 0.50
C LYS A 116 -22.08 -2.63 0.65
N HIS A 117 -21.06 -2.38 -0.16
CA HIS A 117 -20.21 -1.19 -0.11
C HIS A 117 -20.02 -0.65 -1.52
N GLN A 118 -20.96 0.19 -1.97
CA GLN A 118 -20.94 0.74 -3.34
C GLN A 118 -19.72 1.63 -3.58
N GLU A 119 -19.29 2.35 -2.54
CA GLU A 119 -18.15 3.27 -2.56
C GLU A 119 -16.78 2.56 -2.50
N LEU A 120 -16.74 1.28 -2.11
CA LEU A 120 -15.48 0.54 -1.99
C LEU A 120 -14.93 0.21 -3.38
N ASP A 121 -13.70 0.61 -3.67
CA ASP A 121 -13.02 0.17 -4.89
C ASP A 121 -12.57 -1.28 -4.79
N VAL A 122 -12.83 -2.05 -5.85
CA VAL A 122 -12.54 -3.47 -5.91
C VAL A 122 -11.72 -3.76 -7.16
N ILE A 123 -10.54 -4.34 -6.96
CA ILE A 123 -9.62 -4.79 -8.00
C ILE A 123 -9.73 -6.31 -8.11
N GLY A 124 -10.20 -6.79 -9.27
CA GLY A 124 -10.30 -8.22 -9.58
C GLY A 124 -9.10 -8.75 -10.36
N GLY A 125 -8.65 -9.96 -10.03
CA GLY A 125 -7.53 -10.63 -10.69
C GLY A 125 -7.30 -12.05 -10.14
N ASN A 126 -6.43 -12.87 -10.71
CA ASN A 126 -5.52 -12.53 -11.80
C ASN A 126 -6.10 -13.03 -13.12
N ALA A 127 -5.98 -12.22 -14.17
CA ALA A 127 -6.32 -12.61 -15.54
C ALA A 127 -5.05 -12.62 -16.39
N VAL A 128 -4.96 -13.58 -17.33
CA VAL A 128 -3.83 -13.73 -18.27
C VAL A 128 -4.29 -13.83 -19.72
N THR A 129 -5.59 -13.65 -19.98
CA THR A 129 -6.18 -13.66 -21.32
C THR A 129 -7.22 -12.56 -21.43
N ILE A 130 -7.39 -12.03 -22.65
CA ILE A 130 -8.41 -11.02 -22.96
C ILE A 130 -9.81 -11.51 -22.59
N ALA A 131 -10.13 -12.78 -22.80
CA ALA A 131 -11.45 -13.34 -22.46
C ALA A 131 -11.73 -13.33 -20.95
N GLN A 132 -10.71 -13.66 -20.13
CA GLN A 132 -10.83 -13.58 -18.67
C GLN A 132 -11.00 -12.13 -18.20
N ALA A 133 -10.22 -11.22 -18.77
CA ALA A 133 -10.35 -9.79 -18.52
C ALA A 133 -11.76 -9.30 -18.90
N GLN A 134 -12.25 -9.60 -20.10
CA GLN A 134 -13.59 -9.22 -20.54
C GLN A 134 -14.68 -9.76 -19.59
N ASN A 135 -14.57 -11.00 -19.10
CA ASN A 135 -15.57 -11.53 -18.17
C ASN A 135 -15.62 -10.76 -16.82
N LEU A 136 -14.47 -10.23 -16.39
CA LEU A 136 -14.36 -9.40 -15.19
C LEU A 136 -14.78 -7.94 -15.47
N VAL A 137 -14.39 -7.33 -16.59
CA VAL A 137 -14.73 -5.94 -16.97
C VAL A 137 -16.18 -5.76 -17.37
N ASN A 138 -16.76 -6.67 -18.16
CA ASN A 138 -18.12 -6.52 -18.70
C ASN A 138 -19.19 -6.44 -17.61
N ARG A 139 -18.82 -6.76 -16.36
CA ARG A 139 -19.65 -6.61 -15.17
C ARG A 139 -19.39 -5.31 -14.39
N LYS A 140 -18.66 -4.34 -14.98
CA LYS A 140 -18.26 -3.03 -14.45
C LYS A 140 -17.28 -3.08 -13.28
N TYR A 141 -16.23 -3.89 -13.37
CA TYR A 141 -15.20 -4.02 -12.33
C TYR A 141 -13.84 -3.53 -12.82
N ALA A 142 -13.04 -2.94 -11.92
CA ALA A 142 -11.65 -2.61 -12.19
C ALA A 142 -10.81 -3.89 -12.20
N LEU A 143 -9.91 -3.99 -13.16
CA LEU A 143 -9.15 -5.20 -13.46
C LEU A 143 -7.68 -5.09 -13.11
N TRP A 144 -7.11 -6.23 -12.75
CA TRP A 144 -5.68 -6.44 -12.68
C TRP A 144 -5.24 -7.61 -13.56
N GLU A 145 -4.19 -7.37 -14.34
CA GLU A 145 -3.57 -8.35 -15.23
C GLU A 145 -2.19 -8.72 -14.67
N GLU A 146 -1.91 -10.03 -14.58
CA GLU A 146 -0.61 -10.52 -14.10
C GLU A 146 0.21 -10.96 -15.32
N ASP A 147 1.30 -10.24 -15.62
CA ASP A 147 2.28 -10.71 -16.59
C ASP A 147 3.23 -11.70 -15.88
N ARG A 148 3.18 -12.98 -16.28
CA ARG A 148 4.00 -14.05 -15.67
C ARG A 148 5.48 -13.97 -16.01
N LYS A 149 5.91 -12.96 -16.77
CA LYS A 149 7.32 -12.62 -16.96
C LYS A 149 7.67 -11.44 -16.07
N GLN A 150 8.31 -11.73 -14.93
CA GLN A 150 8.94 -10.75 -14.05
C GLN A 150 10.09 -10.04 -14.80
N GLN A 151 9.79 -9.11 -15.71
CA GLN A 151 10.64 -8.03 -16.22
C GLN A 151 10.00 -7.48 -17.50
N GLN A 152 9.74 -6.17 -17.52
CA GLN A 152 9.27 -5.34 -18.64
C GLN A 152 7.75 -5.24 -18.85
N CYS A 153 7.09 -4.52 -17.95
CA CYS A 153 5.94 -3.69 -18.33
C CYS A 153 6.44 -2.24 -18.47
N THR A 154 7.07 -1.89 -19.59
CA THR A 154 7.67 -0.56 -19.82
C THR A 154 6.99 0.26 -20.91
N SER A 155 5.87 -0.19 -21.52
CA SER A 155 5.29 0.54 -22.65
C SER A 155 3.76 0.40 -22.87
N THR A 156 2.98 0.03 -21.87
CA THR A 156 1.50 0.04 -21.97
C THR A 156 0.95 1.22 -21.18
N ARG A 157 0.25 2.13 -21.89
CA ARG A 157 -0.36 3.37 -21.38
C ARG A 157 -0.92 3.23 -19.95
N GLY A 158 -0.39 3.98 -18.99
CA GLY A 158 -1.09 4.40 -17.78
C GLY A 158 -1.51 3.34 -16.75
N PHE A 159 -0.85 2.18 -16.66
CA PHE A 159 -1.18 1.17 -15.64
C PHE A 159 -0.16 1.09 -14.49
N ASN A 160 -0.66 0.97 -13.26
CA ASN A 160 0.16 0.72 -12.06
C ASN A 160 0.68 -0.72 -12.06
N CYS A 161 1.93 -0.91 -11.64
CA CYS A 161 2.54 -2.23 -11.51
C CYS A 161 2.68 -2.62 -10.03
N LEU A 162 2.30 -3.85 -9.67
CA LEU A 162 2.59 -4.42 -8.36
C LEU A 162 3.96 -5.08 -8.36
N MET A 163 4.77 -4.77 -7.35
CA MET A 163 6.19 -5.14 -7.31
C MET A 163 6.48 -5.89 -6.01
N GLY A 164 6.51 -7.23 -6.07
CA GLY A 164 6.85 -8.06 -4.91
C GLY A 164 8.35 -8.12 -4.64
N SER A 165 9.09 -8.85 -5.48
CA SER A 165 10.54 -9.09 -5.30
C SER A 165 11.38 -7.83 -5.35
N PHE A 166 10.94 -6.79 -6.06
CA PHE A 166 11.65 -5.51 -6.14
C PHE A 166 11.62 -4.76 -4.81
N LEU A 167 10.50 -4.77 -4.08
CA LEU A 167 10.37 -4.11 -2.77
C LEU A 167 10.79 -5.01 -1.60
N ALA A 168 10.77 -6.33 -1.79
CA ALA A 168 11.30 -7.27 -0.81
C ALA A 168 12.80 -7.05 -0.58
N GLY A 169 13.24 -7.21 0.66
CA GLY A 169 14.60 -6.87 1.10
C GLY A 169 14.78 -5.42 1.54
N SER A 170 13.76 -4.56 1.46
CA SER A 170 13.82 -3.21 2.06
C SER A 170 13.61 -3.26 3.57
N ILE A 171 14.04 -2.22 4.29
CA ILE A 171 13.86 -2.12 5.76
C ILE A 171 12.38 -2.05 6.18
N GLU A 172 11.49 -1.57 5.31
CA GLU A 172 10.05 -1.49 5.55
C GLU A 172 9.32 -2.81 5.29
N ALA A 173 9.93 -3.73 4.52
CA ALA A 173 9.31 -5.02 4.25
C ALA A 173 9.25 -5.88 5.53
N PRO A 174 8.14 -6.59 5.80
CA PRO A 174 8.07 -7.48 6.95
C PRO A 174 9.02 -8.67 6.79
N GLY A 175 9.72 -9.06 7.86
CA GLY A 175 10.63 -10.20 7.90
C GLY A 175 11.88 -9.94 8.73
N ALA A 176 12.65 -11.00 9.01
CA ALA A 176 13.94 -10.91 9.70
C ALA A 176 15.09 -10.88 8.69
N CYS A 177 16.13 -10.11 8.99
CA CYS A 177 17.41 -10.21 8.30
C CYS A 177 18.15 -11.44 8.81
N VAL A 178 18.70 -12.23 7.88
CA VAL A 178 19.56 -13.38 8.18
C VAL A 178 20.89 -13.20 7.47
N ASP A 179 21.97 -13.32 8.23
CA ASP A 179 23.33 -13.36 7.69
C ASP A 179 23.61 -14.75 7.14
N LEU A 180 23.75 -14.87 5.82
CA LEU A 180 24.05 -16.15 5.18
C LEU A 180 25.57 -16.36 5.04
N ASN A 181 26.36 -16.20 6.11
CA ASN A 181 27.82 -16.50 6.19
C ASN A 181 28.75 -15.97 5.08
N ASP A 182 28.23 -15.24 4.09
CA ASP A 182 28.92 -14.64 2.96
C ASP A 182 29.09 -13.11 3.13
N GLY A 183 28.66 -12.57 4.28
CA GLY A 183 28.70 -11.14 4.61
C GLY A 183 27.54 -10.30 4.06
N GLU A 184 26.57 -10.93 3.40
CA GLU A 184 25.38 -10.30 2.84
C GLU A 184 24.14 -10.63 3.69
N GLU A 185 23.37 -9.60 4.07
CA GLU A 185 22.10 -9.74 4.79
C GLU A 185 20.96 -10.04 3.81
N TYR A 186 20.12 -11.03 4.15
CA TYR A 186 18.96 -11.38 3.35
C TYR A 186 17.66 -11.28 4.15
N ARG A 187 16.59 -10.82 3.50
CA ARG A 187 15.23 -10.81 4.05
C ARG A 187 14.34 -11.82 3.32
N GLY A 188 13.75 -12.73 4.07
CA GLY A 188 12.92 -13.82 3.56
C GLY A 188 11.54 -13.90 4.22
N SER A 189 10.60 -14.55 3.54
CA SER A 189 9.28 -14.90 4.08
C SER A 189 9.12 -16.42 4.04
N ASP A 190 8.74 -17.03 5.17
CA ASP A 190 8.63 -18.48 5.34
C ASP A 190 7.39 -19.12 4.68
N SER A 191 6.52 -18.33 4.05
CA SER A 191 5.22 -18.83 3.59
C SER A 191 5.24 -19.29 2.13
N MET A 192 4.94 -20.58 1.93
CA MET A 192 4.69 -21.18 0.62
C MET A 192 3.23 -20.96 0.19
N TYR A 193 2.99 -20.61 -1.09
CA TYR A 193 1.65 -20.60 -1.67
C TYR A 193 1.11 -22.04 -1.78
N LEU A 194 0.24 -22.41 -0.84
CA LEU A 194 -0.39 -23.73 -0.76
C LEU A 194 -1.82 -23.65 -1.30
N GLY A 195 -2.15 -24.55 -2.24
CA GLY A 195 -3.53 -24.76 -2.68
C GLY A 195 -4.32 -25.46 -1.59
N ASP A 196 -5.38 -24.83 -1.10
CA ASP A 196 -6.22 -25.36 -0.02
C ASP A 196 -7.47 -26.00 -0.61
N ASN A 197 -7.57 -27.33 -0.46
CA ASN A 197 -8.81 -28.13 -0.29
C ASN A 197 -8.60 -29.66 -0.45
N LEU A 198 -7.35 -30.15 -0.59
CA LEU A 198 -7.04 -31.58 -0.60
C LEU A 198 -6.24 -31.96 0.65
N LYS A 199 -6.44 -33.20 1.16
CA LYS A 199 -5.56 -33.81 2.18
C LYS A 199 -4.08 -33.80 1.77
N LEU A 200 -3.82 -33.61 0.49
CA LEU A 200 -2.52 -33.38 -0.12
C LEU A 200 -2.43 -31.92 -0.57
N LYS A 201 -1.48 -31.15 -0.04
CA LYS A 201 -1.20 -29.80 -0.50
C LYS A 201 -0.14 -29.85 -1.61
N VAL A 202 -0.42 -29.22 -2.74
CA VAL A 202 0.55 -29.08 -3.85
C VAL A 202 1.16 -27.69 -3.78
N ALA A 203 2.47 -27.63 -3.63
CA ALA A 203 3.24 -26.39 -3.66
C ALA A 203 3.15 -25.73 -5.04
N ARG A 204 2.85 -24.42 -5.08
CA ARG A 204 2.86 -23.62 -6.33
C ARG A 204 3.87 -22.48 -6.32
N GLY A 205 4.65 -22.36 -5.24
CA GLY A 205 5.67 -21.34 -5.07
C GLY A 205 6.90 -21.89 -4.37
N VAL A 206 7.97 -21.09 -4.38
CA VAL A 206 9.25 -21.39 -3.72
C VAL A 206 9.47 -20.41 -2.57
N VAL A 207 10.22 -20.84 -1.56
CA VAL A 207 10.72 -19.98 -0.49
C VAL A 207 12.18 -19.65 -0.78
N GLY A 208 12.55 -18.39 -0.62
CA GLY A 208 13.90 -17.91 -0.87
C GLY A 208 14.15 -16.59 -0.13
N ALA A 209 15.40 -16.13 -0.21
CA ALA A 209 15.85 -14.92 0.47
C ALA A 209 16.29 -13.88 -0.56
N ILE A 210 16.12 -12.60 -0.26
CA ILE A 210 16.49 -11.47 -1.12
C ILE A 210 17.47 -10.58 -0.37
N ALA A 211 18.55 -10.18 -1.04
CA ALA A 211 19.56 -9.30 -0.45
C ALA A 211 18.94 -8.00 0.06
N ASP A 212 19.49 -7.48 1.16
CA ASP A 212 19.09 -6.18 1.70
C ASP A 212 19.27 -5.07 0.65
N LYS A 213 18.28 -4.18 0.58
CA LYS A 213 18.24 -3.05 -0.34
C LYS A 213 18.21 -1.72 0.40
N GLY A 214 18.22 -1.74 1.73
CA GLY A 214 18.06 -0.56 2.55
C GLY A 214 16.66 0.05 2.45
N CYS A 215 16.58 1.37 2.60
CA CYS A 215 15.32 2.08 2.68
C CYS A 215 14.66 2.28 1.31
N VAL A 216 13.34 2.04 1.20
CA VAL A 216 12.60 2.28 -0.06
C VAL A 216 12.70 3.73 -0.54
N LEU A 217 12.94 4.66 0.38
CA LEU A 217 13.02 6.09 0.14
C LEU A 217 14.27 6.49 -0.66
N GLU A 218 15.34 5.69 -0.56
CA GLU A 218 16.56 5.87 -1.36
C GLU A 218 16.53 4.96 -2.60
N PHE A 219 16.04 3.73 -2.43
CA PHE A 219 16.03 2.70 -3.46
C PHE A 219 15.10 3.04 -4.64
N ILE A 220 13.89 3.55 -4.40
CA ILE A 220 12.90 3.83 -5.46
C ILE A 220 13.36 4.98 -6.39
N PRO A 221 13.77 6.17 -5.90
CA PRO A 221 14.26 7.25 -6.76
C PRO A 221 15.44 6.85 -7.63
N TYR A 222 16.39 6.12 -7.04
CA TYR A 222 17.60 5.65 -7.71
C TYR A 222 17.28 4.83 -8.95
N ASN A 223 16.39 3.83 -8.82
CA ASN A 223 16.01 2.93 -9.91
C ASN A 223 15.18 3.61 -11.01
N LEU A 224 14.49 4.72 -10.69
CA LEU A 224 13.76 5.52 -11.68
C LEU A 224 14.67 6.51 -12.44
N GLY A 225 16.00 6.45 -12.20
CA GLY A 225 16.99 7.35 -12.80
C GLY A 225 16.71 8.81 -12.47
N ALA A 226 16.07 9.05 -11.32
CA ALA A 226 15.59 10.34 -10.89
C ALA A 226 16.48 10.85 -9.77
N SER A 227 16.82 12.14 -9.84
CA SER A 227 17.63 12.80 -8.82
C SER A 227 16.90 13.00 -7.47
N SER A 228 15.60 12.69 -7.42
CA SER A 228 14.74 12.75 -6.23
C SER A 228 13.44 11.99 -6.48
N LEU A 229 12.71 11.58 -5.43
CA LEU A 229 11.41 10.92 -5.61
C LEU A 229 10.39 11.86 -6.29
N ARG A 230 10.49 13.18 -6.10
CA ARG A 230 9.66 14.15 -6.84
C ARG A 230 9.95 14.12 -8.34
N SER A 231 11.22 14.13 -8.74
CA SER A 231 11.61 13.94 -10.15
C SER A 231 11.12 12.59 -10.69
N ALA A 232 11.13 11.55 -9.85
CA ALA A 232 10.61 10.24 -10.20
C ALA A 232 9.08 10.28 -10.42
N HIS A 233 8.34 10.91 -9.50
CA HIS A 233 6.90 11.12 -9.57
C HIS A 233 6.49 11.94 -10.80
N ASP A 234 7.18 13.04 -11.05
CA ASP A 234 6.93 13.92 -12.20
C ASP A 234 7.21 13.17 -13.53
N ARG A 235 8.26 12.34 -13.58
CA ARG A 235 8.56 11.47 -14.74
C ARG A 235 7.52 10.39 -14.97
N LEU A 236 6.94 9.82 -13.90
CA LEU A 236 5.85 8.85 -14.01
C LEU A 236 4.59 9.52 -14.55
N ARG A 237 4.29 10.76 -14.13
CA ARG A 237 3.16 11.53 -14.64
C ARG A 237 3.36 12.06 -16.07
N SER A 238 4.57 12.47 -16.43
CA SER A 238 4.85 13.09 -17.75
C SER A 238 4.87 12.10 -18.92
N LYS A 239 4.92 10.79 -18.64
CA LYS A 239 4.91 9.72 -19.66
C LYS A 239 3.51 9.11 -19.89
N CYS A 240 2.50 9.54 -19.16
CA CYS A 240 1.10 9.14 -19.35
C CYS A 240 0.39 10.06 -20.34
#